data_AF-A0A7C8ZK33-F1
#
_entry.id   AF-A0A7C8ZK33-F1
#
_cell.length_a   1.000
_cell.length_b   1.000
_cell.length_c   1.000
_cell.angle_alpha   90.00
_cell.angle_beta   90.00
_cell.angle_gamma   90.00
#
_symmetry.space_group_name_H-M   'P 1'
#
loop_
_entity.id
_entity.type
_entity.pdbx_description
1 polymer ?
#
loop_
_entity_poly.entity_id
_entity_poly.type
_entity_poly.pdbx_seq_one_letter_code
_entity_poly.pdbx_strand_id
1 'polypeptide(L)'
;LVYFVSGLAWSFVIYYWKRNLYVPKDCIPSKRAMFLQIKVAMKAMPLYSLYVTFDEYMVENGWTRCFPQISDVGLQAYLVYLITYLCLCEFGMYWMHRLLHDIKPLYKYLHATHHIYNKQNTLSPFAGLAFHPIDGIL
;
A
#
# COMPACT_ATOMS: atom_id res chain seq x y z
N LEU A 1 -4.73 9.90 11.95
CA LEU A 1 -6.07 10.53 11.97
C LEU A 1 -6.82 10.33 10.64
N VAL A 2 -6.23 10.78 9.52
CA VAL A 2 -6.85 10.67 8.17
C VAL A 2 -7.33 9.25 7.86
N TYR A 3 -6.48 8.23 8.03
CA TYR A 3 -6.83 6.82 7.83
C TYR A 3 -8.11 6.38 8.54
N PHE A 4 -8.27 6.77 9.81
CA PHE A 4 -9.44 6.40 10.61
C PHE A 4 -10.68 7.19 10.21
N VAL A 5 -10.54 8.51 10.04
CA VAL A 5 -11.67 9.38 9.71
C VAL A 5 -12.24 9.02 8.34
N SER A 6 -11.39 8.89 7.32
CA SER A 6 -11.83 8.53 5.97
C SER A 6 -12.40 7.12 5.91
N GLY A 7 -11.74 6.13 6.54
CA GLY A 7 -12.21 4.75 6.57
C GLY A 7 -13.55 4.59 7.30
N LEU A 8 -13.74 5.29 8.42
CA LEU A 8 -15.01 5.27 9.17
C LEU A 8 -16.11 6.00 8.42
N ALA A 9 -15.84 7.17 7.85
CA ALA A 9 -16.81 7.92 7.06
C ALA A 9 -17.28 7.11 5.85
N TRP A 10 -16.36 6.51 5.11
CA TRP A 10 -16.68 5.63 3.98
C TRP A 10 -17.50 4.42 4.44
N SER A 11 -17.10 3.76 5.53
CA SER A 11 -17.82 2.60 6.07
C SER A 11 -19.24 2.95 6.52
N PHE A 12 -19.43 4.12 7.14
CA PHE A 12 -20.76 4.61 7.52
C PHE A 12 -21.63 4.87 6.29
N VAL A 13 -21.09 5.57 5.28
CA VAL A 13 -21.84 5.90 4.06
C VAL A 13 -22.23 4.63 3.30
N ILE A 14 -21.30 3.69 3.09
CA ILE A 14 -21.54 2.51 2.23
C ILE A 14 -22.26 1.39 2.97
N TYR A 15 -21.86 1.07 4.21
CA TYR A 15 -22.41 -0.08 4.92
C TYR A 15 -23.68 0.22 5.72
N TYR A 16 -23.94 1.49 6.06
CA TYR A 16 -25.09 1.90 6.86
C TYR A 16 -26.07 2.80 6.11
N TRP A 17 -25.67 3.99 5.64
CA TRP A 17 -26.58 4.93 4.98
C TRP A 17 -27.06 4.41 3.62
N LYS A 18 -26.13 4.14 2.70
CA LYS A 18 -26.40 3.65 1.34
C LYS A 18 -26.30 2.12 1.28
N ARG A 19 -26.78 1.46 2.33
CA ARG A 19 -26.68 0.01 2.48
C ARG A 19 -27.33 -0.70 1.30
N ASN A 20 -26.60 -1.66 0.73
CA ASN A 20 -27.01 -2.45 -0.44
C ASN A 20 -27.20 -1.66 -1.74
N LEU A 21 -26.86 -0.36 -1.79
CA LEU A 21 -26.95 0.43 -3.01
C LEU A 21 -25.75 0.17 -3.95
N TYR A 22 -24.55 0.12 -3.38
CA TYR A 22 -23.30 -0.04 -4.14
C TYR A 22 -22.62 -1.39 -3.92
N VAL A 23 -22.86 -2.02 -2.76
CA VAL A 23 -22.22 -3.28 -2.36
C VAL A 23 -23.31 -4.27 -1.93
N PRO A 24 -23.39 -5.48 -2.51
CA PRO A 24 -24.35 -6.49 -2.09
C PRO A 24 -24.21 -6.84 -0.60
N LYS A 25 -25.31 -7.25 0.04
CA LYS A 25 -25.34 -7.57 1.47
C LYS A 25 -24.27 -8.58 1.88
N ASP A 26 -24.06 -9.61 1.06
CA ASP A 26 -23.10 -10.69 1.34
C ASP A 26 -21.64 -10.28 1.16
N CYS A 27 -21.39 -9.10 0.58
CA CYS A 27 -20.08 -8.51 0.40
C CYS A 27 -19.73 -7.49 1.49
N ILE A 28 -20.60 -7.25 2.47
CA ILE A 28 -20.28 -6.33 3.59
C ILE A 28 -19.44 -7.08 4.62
N PRO A 29 -18.21 -6.61 4.95
CA PRO A 29 -17.33 -7.29 5.88
C PRO A 29 -17.86 -7.24 7.31
N SER A 30 -17.59 -8.32 8.05
CA SER A 30 -17.89 -8.35 9.49
C SER A 30 -17.05 -7.33 10.26
N LYS A 31 -17.58 -6.84 11.39
CA LYS A 31 -16.81 -5.97 12.32
C LYS A 31 -15.48 -6.62 12.71
N ARG A 32 -15.48 -7.93 12.94
CA ARG A 32 -14.26 -8.70 13.27
C ARG A 32 -13.21 -8.61 12.15
N ALA A 33 -13.61 -8.73 10.89
CA ALA A 33 -12.71 -8.61 9.75
C ALA A 33 -12.11 -7.19 9.66
N MET A 34 -12.95 -6.15 9.82
CA MET A 34 -12.48 -4.76 9.85
C MET A 34 -11.49 -4.49 10.99
N PHE A 35 -11.77 -4.96 12.21
CA PHE A 35 -10.84 -4.82 13.34
C PHE A 35 -9.52 -5.55 13.10
N LEU A 36 -9.54 -6.71 12.46
CA LEU A 36 -8.33 -7.43 12.14
C LEU A 36 -7.47 -6.68 11.11
N GLN A 37 -8.09 -6.09 10.08
CA GLN A 37 -7.41 -5.24 9.11
C GLN A 37 -6.78 -4.01 9.77
N ILE A 38 -7.53 -3.32 10.62
CA ILE A 38 -7.03 -2.18 11.41
C ILE A 38 -5.83 -2.64 12.25
N LYS A 39 -5.92 -3.78 12.94
CA LYS A 39 -4.83 -4.28 13.79
C LYS A 39 -3.56 -4.57 12.99
N VAL A 40 -3.68 -5.18 11.82
CA VAL A 40 -2.53 -5.44 10.94
C VAL A 40 -1.95 -4.13 10.41
N ALA A 41 -2.81 -3.23 9.91
CA ALA A 41 -2.39 -1.92 9.42
C ALA A 41 -1.66 -1.10 10.48
N MET A 42 -2.17 -1.07 11.72
CA MET A 42 -1.51 -0.35 12.82
C MET A 42 -0.17 -0.94 13.22
N LYS A 43 0.07 -2.23 13.00
CA LYS A 43 1.39 -2.85 13.21
C LYS A 43 2.38 -2.49 12.10
N ALA A 44 1.92 -2.33 10.87
CA ALA A 44 2.77 -1.99 9.73
C ALA A 44 3.07 -0.49 9.63
N MET A 45 2.12 0.35 10.05
CA MET A 45 2.19 1.81 9.92
C MET A 45 3.47 2.48 10.49
N PRO A 46 4.02 2.05 11.64
CA PRO A 46 5.27 2.61 12.14
C PRO A 46 6.45 2.39 11.17
N LEU A 47 6.54 1.21 10.56
CA LEU A 47 7.62 0.90 9.62
C LEU A 47 7.45 1.65 8.29
N TYR A 48 6.23 1.80 7.79
CA TYR A 48 5.98 2.64 6.61
C TYR A 48 6.32 4.11 6.86
N SER A 49 5.95 4.63 8.04
CA SER A 49 6.25 6.01 8.39
C SER A 49 7.75 6.22 8.57
N LEU A 50 8.44 5.25 9.19
CA LEU A 50 9.89 5.28 9.35
C LEU A 50 10.61 5.22 7.99
N TYR A 51 10.15 4.37 7.07
CA TYR A 51 10.71 4.25 5.73
C TYR A 51 10.66 5.61 5.00
N VAL A 52 9.49 6.24 4.91
CA VAL A 52 9.34 7.56 4.28
C VAL A 52 10.16 8.64 5.00
N THR A 53 10.22 8.59 6.33
CA THR A 53 11.04 9.55 7.11
C THR A 53 12.53 9.39 6.82
N PHE A 54 12.99 8.15 6.68
CA PHE A 54 14.37 7.86 6.34
C PHE A 54 14.70 8.31 4.91
N ASP A 55 13.80 8.07 3.96
CA ASP A 55 13.96 8.55 2.58
C ASP A 55 14.05 10.08 2.53
N GLU A 56 13.19 10.79 3.26
CA GLU A 56 13.24 12.25 3.33
C GLU A 56 14.56 12.73 3.95
N TYR A 57 15.01 12.09 5.04
CA TYR A 57 16.31 12.39 5.64
C TYR A 57 17.46 12.21 4.62
N MET A 58 17.43 11.16 3.80
CA MET A 58 18.43 10.96 2.74
C MET A 58 18.37 12.07 1.69
N VAL A 59 17.18 12.52 1.30
CA VAL A 59 16.98 13.62 0.36
C VAL A 59 17.53 14.93 0.92
N GLU A 60 17.17 15.28 2.16
CA GLU A 60 17.62 16.50 2.84
C GLU A 60 19.14 16.55 3.04
N ASN A 61 19.79 15.39 3.23
CA ASN A 61 21.25 15.28 3.35
C ASN A 61 21.98 15.20 2.00
N GLY A 62 21.26 15.29 0.86
CA GLY A 62 21.84 15.24 -0.47
C GLY A 62 22.38 13.87 -0.87
N TRP A 63 21.92 12.79 -0.24
CA TRP A 63 22.32 11.43 -0.57
C TRP A 63 21.60 10.89 -1.81
N THR A 64 20.51 11.55 -2.21
CA THR A 64 19.73 11.22 -3.40
C THR A 64 19.92 12.27 -4.50
N ARG A 65 19.57 11.89 -5.74
CA ARG A 65 19.53 12.81 -6.89
C ARG A 65 18.07 13.12 -7.25
N CYS A 66 17.37 13.78 -6.34
CA CYS A 66 16.00 14.25 -6.56
C CYS A 66 16.03 15.64 -7.21
N PHE A 67 15.37 15.77 -8.37
CA PHE A 67 15.35 17.02 -9.13
C PHE A 67 13.91 17.54 -9.20
N PRO A 68 13.62 18.75 -8.65
CA PRO A 68 12.27 19.30 -8.66
C PRO A 68 11.83 19.78 -10.05
N GLN A 69 12.78 20.09 -10.94
CA GLN A 69 12.49 20.62 -12.28
C GLN A 69 13.27 19.88 -13.36
N ILE A 70 12.65 19.76 -14.55
CA ILE A 70 13.29 19.15 -15.72
C ILE A 70 14.52 19.97 -16.16
N SER A 71 14.48 21.30 -15.98
CA SER A 71 15.59 22.20 -16.30
C SER A 71 16.88 21.90 -15.53
N ASP A 72 16.79 21.24 -14.38
CA ASP A 72 17.95 20.93 -13.53
C ASP A 72 18.83 19.82 -14.12
N VAL A 73 18.27 18.99 -15.02
CA VAL A 73 18.95 17.84 -15.65
C VAL A 73 18.90 17.86 -17.18
N GLY A 74 18.00 18.67 -17.75
CA GLY A 74 17.73 18.70 -19.18
C GLY A 74 16.85 17.54 -19.65
N LEU A 75 16.19 17.72 -20.79
CA LEU A 75 15.19 16.78 -21.30
C LEU A 75 15.74 15.37 -21.52
N GLN A 76 16.97 15.24 -22.03
CA GLN A 76 17.57 13.93 -22.31
C GLN A 76 17.79 13.12 -21.03
N ALA A 77 18.41 13.71 -20.00
CA ALA A 77 18.64 13.03 -18.73
C ALA A 77 17.32 12.74 -18.01
N TYR A 78 16.35 13.67 -18.07
CA TYR A 78 15.00 13.43 -17.57
C TYR A 78 14.36 12.19 -18.19
N LEU A 79 14.42 12.03 -19.52
CA LEU A 79 13.87 10.85 -20.19
C LEU A 79 14.57 9.55 -19.75
N VAL A 80 15.90 9.58 -19.59
CA VAL A 80 16.67 8.42 -19.08
C VAL A 80 16.26 8.08 -17.64
N TYR A 81 16.11 9.07 -16.77
CA TYR A 81 15.66 8.86 -15.39
C TYR A 81 14.22 8.37 -15.33
N LEU A 82 13.33 8.88 -16.18
CA LEU A 82 11.96 8.40 -16.29
C LEU A 82 11.91 6.92 -16.72
N ILE A 83 12.66 6.55 -17.76
CA ILE A 83 12.72 5.15 -18.20
C ILE A 83 13.31 4.26 -17.11
N THR A 84 14.39 4.70 -16.45
CA THR A 84 14.99 3.98 -15.32
C THR A 84 13.98 3.79 -14.19
N TYR A 85 13.24 4.85 -13.83
CA TYR A 85 12.18 4.80 -12.84
C TYR A 85 11.10 3.80 -13.23
N LEU A 86 10.58 3.85 -14.46
CA LEU A 86 9.55 2.91 -14.91
C LEU A 86 10.05 1.46 -14.92
N CYS A 87 11.30 1.21 -15.31
CA CYS A 87 11.89 -0.12 -15.26
C CYS A 87 12.05 -0.64 -13.82
N LEU A 88 12.45 0.20 -12.88
CA LEU A 88 12.64 -0.20 -11.48
C LEU A 88 11.32 -0.29 -10.72
N CYS A 89 10.47 0.73 -10.82
CA CYS A 89 9.22 0.81 -10.08
C CYS A 89 8.12 -0.01 -10.74
N GLU A 90 7.82 0.15 -12.03
CA GLU A 90 6.68 -0.59 -12.61
C GLU A 90 7.07 -2.05 -12.87
N PHE A 91 8.15 -2.26 -13.62
CA PHE A 91 8.58 -3.60 -13.99
C PHE A 91 9.20 -4.35 -12.80
N GLY A 92 10.04 -3.69 -12.00
CA GLY A 92 10.65 -4.30 -10.82
C GLY A 92 9.61 -4.69 -9.76
N MET A 93 8.63 -3.83 -9.45
CA MET A 93 7.57 -4.19 -8.49
C MET A 93 6.72 -5.36 -8.97
N TYR A 94 6.40 -5.43 -10.27
CA TYR A 94 5.69 -6.58 -10.84
C TYR A 94 6.46 -7.89 -10.57
N TRP A 95 7.77 -7.91 -10.84
CA TRP A 95 8.57 -9.10 -10.60
C TRP A 95 8.74 -9.40 -9.11
N MET A 96 8.92 -8.38 -8.26
CA MET A 96 8.98 -8.58 -6.80
C MET A 96 7.69 -9.20 -6.28
N HIS A 97 6.53 -8.68 -6.69
CA HIS A 97 5.23 -9.23 -6.33
C HIS A 97 5.05 -10.65 -6.87
N ARG A 98 5.48 -10.93 -8.10
CA ARG A 98 5.49 -12.28 -8.65
C ARG A 98 6.35 -13.23 -7.81
N LEU A 99 7.54 -12.81 -7.38
CA LEU A 99 8.43 -13.61 -6.54
C LEU A 99 7.81 -13.87 -5.15
N LEU A 100 7.11 -12.89 -4.58
CA LEU A 100 6.34 -13.04 -3.35
C LEU A 100 5.25 -14.13 -3.47
N HIS A 101 4.74 -14.37 -4.67
CA HIS A 101 3.81 -15.45 -4.97
C HIS A 101 4.49 -16.80 -5.26
N ASP A 102 5.52 -16.79 -6.10
CA ASP A 102 6.14 -18.01 -6.63
C ASP A 102 7.08 -18.68 -5.59
N ILE A 103 7.70 -17.90 -4.69
CA ILE A 103 8.62 -18.40 -3.67
C ILE A 103 7.87 -18.70 -2.37
N LYS A 104 7.73 -20.00 -2.03
CA LYS A 104 6.90 -20.47 -0.90
C LYS A 104 7.19 -19.79 0.46
N PRO A 105 8.46 -19.61 0.90
CA PRO A 105 8.73 -18.87 2.13
C PRO A 105 8.28 -17.41 2.09
N LEU A 106 8.51 -16.70 0.98
CA LEU A 106 8.10 -15.31 0.82
C LEU A 106 6.58 -15.18 0.87
N TYR A 107 5.87 -16.09 0.19
CA TYR A 107 4.42 -16.14 0.28
C TYR A 107 3.95 -16.37 1.72
N LYS A 108 4.45 -17.42 2.37
CA LYS A 108 3.96 -17.83 3.70
C LYS A 108 4.19 -16.77 4.77
N TYR A 109 5.35 -16.12 4.78
CA TYR A 109 5.76 -15.24 5.87
C TYR A 109 5.49 -13.77 5.61
N LEU A 110 5.51 -13.33 4.34
CA LEU A 110 5.34 -11.92 3.99
C LEU A 110 3.97 -11.68 3.34
N HIS A 111 3.66 -12.43 2.29
CA HIS A 111 2.56 -12.07 1.40
C HIS A 111 1.18 -12.66 1.77
N ALA A 112 1.14 -13.77 2.51
CA ALA A 112 -0.11 -14.47 2.83
C ALA A 112 -1.07 -13.60 3.65
N THR A 113 -0.55 -12.74 4.53
CA THR A 113 -1.36 -11.83 5.36
C THR A 113 -2.22 -10.90 4.51
N HIS A 114 -1.66 -10.40 3.41
CA HIS A 114 -2.39 -9.55 2.47
C HIS A 114 -3.55 -10.30 1.81
N HIS A 115 -3.32 -11.55 1.37
CA HIS A 115 -4.35 -12.37 0.68
C HIS A 115 -5.53 -12.79 1.57
N ILE A 116 -5.41 -12.71 2.90
CA ILE A 116 -6.52 -13.00 3.83
C ILE A 116 -7.70 -12.03 3.58
N TYR A 117 -7.44 -10.80 3.14
CA TYR A 117 -8.45 -9.75 2.97
C TYR A 117 -8.91 -9.54 1.53
N ASN A 118 -8.59 -10.48 0.63
CA ASN A 118 -8.86 -10.35 -0.81
C ASN A 118 -10.24 -10.93 -1.24
N LYS A 119 -11.08 -11.36 -0.28
CA LYS A 119 -12.45 -11.78 -0.59
C LYS A 119 -13.38 -10.59 -0.45
N GLN A 120 -14.39 -10.51 -1.31
CA GLN A 120 -15.35 -9.39 -1.30
C GLN A 120 -15.96 -9.18 0.09
N ASN A 121 -16.30 -10.25 0.80
CA ASN A 121 -16.89 -10.23 2.14
C ASN A 121 -15.86 -10.04 3.28
N THR A 122 -14.58 -9.95 2.96
CA THR A 122 -13.52 -9.60 3.92
C THR A 122 -12.83 -8.30 3.57
N LEU A 123 -13.23 -7.59 2.50
CA LEU A 123 -12.59 -6.36 2.07
C LEU A 123 -13.31 -5.13 2.67
N SER A 124 -12.54 -4.25 3.29
CA SER A 124 -13.02 -2.96 3.78
C SER A 124 -11.99 -1.85 3.48
N PRO A 125 -12.32 -0.57 3.65
CA PRO A 125 -11.35 0.52 3.49
C PRO A 125 -10.09 0.37 4.35
N PHE A 126 -10.19 -0.38 5.45
CA PHE A 126 -9.06 -0.60 6.36
C PHE A 126 -8.05 -1.63 5.84
N ALA A 127 -8.40 -2.43 4.83
CA ALA A 127 -7.53 -3.45 4.25
C ALA A 127 -6.35 -2.87 3.44
N GLY A 128 -6.46 -1.63 2.97
CA GLY A 128 -5.47 -1.01 2.07
C GLY A 128 -4.08 -0.78 2.67
N LEU A 129 -3.90 -0.99 3.97
CA LEU A 129 -2.59 -1.00 4.65
C LEU A 129 -2.37 -2.28 5.49
N ALA A 130 -3.24 -3.28 5.36
CA ALA A 130 -3.23 -4.49 6.16
C ALA A 130 -2.28 -5.57 5.59
N PHE A 131 -0.99 -5.25 5.50
CA PHE A 131 0.06 -6.12 4.96
C PHE A 131 1.10 -6.47 6.02
N HIS A 132 1.98 -7.42 5.71
CA HIS A 132 3.24 -7.52 6.44
C HIS A 132 4.07 -6.25 6.14
N PRO A 133 4.71 -5.60 7.13
CA PRO A 133 5.42 -4.35 6.89
C PRO A 133 6.48 -4.45 5.79
N ILE A 134 7.24 -5.55 5.75
CA ILE A 134 8.24 -5.80 4.70
C ILE A 134 7.57 -5.98 3.33
N ASP A 135 6.40 -6.62 3.25
CA ASP A 135 5.65 -6.83 2.00
C ASP A 135 5.16 -5.52 1.38
N GLY A 136 4.93 -4.48 2.19
CA GLY A 136 4.58 -3.15 1.66
C GLY A 136 5.76 -2.21 1.43
N ILE A 137 6.98 -2.62 1.76
CA ILE A 137 8.21 -1.86 1.45
C ILE A 137 8.91 -2.43 0.21
N LEU A 138 8.81 -3.76 0.02
CA LEU A 138 9.29 -4.47 -1.17
C LEU A 138 8.47 -4.13 -2.41
#